data_AF-A0A9E4XD59-F1
#
_entry.id   AF-A0A9E4XD59-F1
#
_cell.length_a   1.000
_cell.length_b   1.000
_cell.length_c   1.000
_cell.angle_alpha   90.00
_cell.angle_beta   90.00
_cell.angle_gamma   90.00
#
_symmetry.space_group_name_H-M   'P 1'
#
loop_
_entity.id
_entity.type
_entity.pdbx_description
1 polymer ?
#
loop_
_entity_poly.entity_id
_entity_poly.type
_entity_poly.pdbx_seq_one_letter_code
_entity_poly.pdbx_strand_id
1 'polypeptide(L)'
;AKGDLANWMLPQRGVGNVGGAMDLCAGAKEVIVAMEHTDRQNRPKIVEECTFPLTGKACVSLIVTDLAVIQCTAEGLVLTEIAPGWTAGEVQELTAARLTLAPDLKEYQL
;
A
#
# COMPACT_ATOMS: atom_id res chain seq x y z
N ALA A 1 -6.01 -0.12 -8.90
CA ALA A 1 -5.18 -0.87 -7.93
C ALA A 1 -6.04 -1.90 -7.20
N LYS A 2 -5.54 -3.12 -6.98
CA LYS A 2 -6.31 -4.26 -6.39
C LYS A 2 -5.66 -4.92 -5.16
N GLY A 3 -4.63 -4.30 -4.58
CA GLY A 3 -3.90 -4.90 -3.46
C GLY A 3 -2.85 -5.94 -3.87
N ASP A 4 -2.24 -5.78 -5.05
CA ASP A 4 -1.03 -6.53 -5.42
C ASP A 4 0.16 -6.06 -4.57
N LEU A 5 1.06 -6.98 -4.23
CA LEU A 5 2.26 -6.69 -3.44
C LEU A 5 3.51 -7.05 -4.23
N ALA A 6 4.50 -6.16 -4.23
CA ALA A 6 5.86 -6.43 -4.71
C ALA A 6 6.88 -5.99 -3.64
N ASN A 7 7.60 -6.95 -3.02
CA ASN A 7 8.54 -6.63 -1.94
C ASN A 7 9.81 -7.50 -1.87
N TRP A 8 9.99 -8.47 -2.77
CA TRP A 8 11.11 -9.41 -2.68
C TRP A 8 12.30 -9.08 -3.60
N MET A 9 12.09 -8.27 -4.64
CA MET A 9 13.14 -7.94 -5.62
C MET A 9 13.10 -6.48 -6.05
N LEU A 10 14.28 -5.87 -6.13
CA LEU A 10 14.52 -4.57 -6.75
C LEU A 10 15.36 -4.80 -8.00
N PRO A 11 14.87 -4.50 -9.22
CA PRO A 11 15.60 -4.79 -10.47
C PRO A 11 17.04 -4.26 -10.50
N GLN A 12 17.27 -3.10 -9.89
CA GLN A 12 18.58 -2.44 -9.83
C GLN A 12 19.55 -3.06 -8.81
N ARG A 13 19.02 -3.82 -7.84
CA ARG A 13 19.78 -4.41 -6.73
C ARG A 13 19.92 -5.94 -6.85
N GLY A 14 19.23 -6.54 -7.81
CA GLY A 14 19.22 -7.99 -8.03
C GLY A 14 18.18 -8.72 -7.18
N VAL A 15 18.26 -10.05 -7.24
CA VAL A 15 17.35 -10.98 -6.55
C VAL A 15 17.56 -10.89 -5.04
N GLY A 16 16.50 -10.53 -4.31
CA GLY A 16 16.42 -10.77 -2.88
C GLY A 16 15.94 -12.20 -2.60
N ASN A 17 16.05 -12.64 -1.34
CA ASN A 17 15.45 -13.91 -0.92
C ASN A 17 13.94 -13.70 -0.74
N VAL A 18 13.11 -14.41 -1.52
CA VAL A 18 11.65 -14.39 -1.36
C VAL A 18 11.23 -14.83 0.06
N GLY A 19 11.94 -15.80 0.64
CA GLY A 19 11.57 -16.41 1.92
C GLY A 19 10.13 -16.95 1.88
N GLY A 20 9.42 -16.90 3.00
CA GLY A 20 8.00 -17.29 3.10
C GLY A 20 7.01 -16.19 2.74
N ALA A 21 7.44 -15.09 2.09
CA ALA A 21 6.56 -13.95 1.82
C ALA A 21 5.38 -14.32 0.91
N MET A 22 5.63 -15.18 -0.10
CA MET A 22 4.57 -15.69 -0.98
C MET A 22 3.58 -16.59 -0.24
N ASP A 23 4.06 -17.47 0.64
CA ASP A 23 3.21 -18.32 1.48
C ASP A 23 2.31 -17.50 2.40
N LEU A 24 2.85 -16.44 3.00
CA LEU A 24 2.06 -15.51 3.82
C LEU A 24 1.00 -14.78 2.99
N CYS A 25 1.34 -14.33 1.78
CA CYS A 25 0.37 -13.68 0.88
C CYS A 25 -0.77 -14.62 0.48
N ALA A 26 -0.50 -15.93 0.35
CA ALA A 26 -1.48 -16.92 -0.05
C ALA A 26 -2.29 -17.50 1.13
N GLY A 27 -1.69 -17.59 2.32
CA GLY A 27 -2.25 -18.34 3.45
C GLY A 27 -2.74 -17.50 4.62
N ALA A 28 -2.36 -16.23 4.72
CA ALA A 28 -2.83 -15.37 5.79
C ALA A 28 -4.30 -14.96 5.57
N LYS A 29 -5.07 -14.89 6.67
CA LYS A 29 -6.44 -14.38 6.62
C LYS A 29 -6.48 -12.90 6.20
N GLU A 30 -5.51 -12.12 6.68
CA GLU A 30 -5.33 -10.72 6.35
C GLU A 30 -3.85 -10.44 6.14
N VAL A 31 -3.52 -9.65 5.12
CA VAL A 31 -2.17 -9.19 4.84
C VAL A 31 -2.12 -7.69 5.03
N ILE A 32 -1.38 -7.25 6.04
CA ILE A 32 -1.19 -5.83 6.35
C ILE A 32 0.20 -5.42 5.91
N VAL A 33 0.28 -4.41 5.04
CA VAL A 33 1.55 -3.82 4.58
C VAL A 33 1.81 -2.57 5.41
N ALA A 34 2.90 -2.59 6.18
CA ALA A 34 3.43 -1.41 6.86
C ALA A 34 4.64 -0.87 6.07
N MET A 35 4.57 0.37 5.61
CA MET A 35 5.65 0.99 4.83
C MET A 35 5.61 2.52 4.86
N GLU A 36 6.74 3.18 4.56
CA GLU A 36 6.71 4.60 4.18
C GLU A 36 5.87 4.79 2.89
N HIS A 37 5.09 5.87 2.84
CA HIS A 37 4.15 6.18 1.78
C HIS A 37 4.85 6.42 0.43
N THR A 38 5.97 7.13 0.48
CA THR A 38 6.84 7.42 -0.66
C THR A 38 8.19 6.74 -0.50
N ASP A 39 9.00 6.75 -1.56
CA ASP A 39 10.40 6.37 -1.46
C ASP A 39 11.30 7.56 -1.05
N ARG A 40 12.61 7.31 -0.96
CA ARG A 40 13.61 8.33 -0.59
C ARG A 40 13.69 9.52 -1.56
N GLN A 41 13.09 9.42 -2.73
CA GLN A 41 12.99 10.48 -3.73
C GLN A 41 11.59 11.10 -3.79
N ASN A 42 10.74 10.87 -2.78
CA ASN A 42 9.35 11.29 -2.72
C ASN A 42 8.47 10.75 -3.86
N ARG A 43 8.84 9.63 -4.47
CA ARG A 43 8.00 8.99 -5.50
C ARG A 43 6.94 8.11 -4.84
N PRO A 44 5.68 8.13 -5.32
CA PRO A 44 4.62 7.27 -4.81
C PRO A 44 4.98 5.78 -4.90
N LYS A 45 4.75 5.04 -3.82
CA LYS A 45 4.86 3.57 -3.80
C LYS A 45 3.53 2.86 -3.98
N ILE A 46 2.43 3.56 -3.72
CA ILE A 46 1.07 3.09 -3.94
C ILE A 46 0.67 3.50 -5.36
N VAL A 47 0.61 2.52 -6.26
CA VAL A 47 0.48 2.70 -7.71
C VAL A 47 -0.70 1.89 -8.25
N GLU A 48 -1.17 2.25 -9.45
CA GLU A 48 -2.28 1.52 -10.11
C GLU A 48 -1.92 0.06 -10.41
N GLU A 49 -0.69 -0.17 -10.87
CA GLU A 49 -0.12 -1.47 -11.19
C GLU A 49 1.34 -1.53 -10.73
N CYS A 50 1.72 -2.60 -10.03
CA CYS A 50 3.11 -2.78 -9.62
C CYS A 50 3.99 -3.05 -10.85
N THR A 51 5.10 -2.33 -10.94
CA THR A 51 6.10 -2.50 -12.01
C THR A 51 7.22 -3.47 -11.63
N PHE A 52 7.35 -3.76 -10.33
CA PHE A 52 8.30 -4.75 -9.83
C PHE A 52 7.64 -6.13 -9.74
N PRO A 53 8.43 -7.22 -9.81
CA PRO A 53 7.87 -8.56 -9.73
C PRO A 53 7.09 -8.79 -8.45
N LEU A 54 5.88 -9.31 -8.64
CA LEU A 54 4.93 -9.49 -7.56
C LEU A 54 5.41 -10.57 -6.59
N THR A 55 5.11 -10.33 -5.33
CA THR A 55 5.07 -11.32 -4.24
C THR A 55 3.71 -12.01 -4.22
N GLY A 56 2.62 -11.25 -4.42
CA GLY A 56 1.26 -11.75 -4.40
C GLY A 56 0.30 -10.86 -5.19
N LYS A 57 -0.72 -11.46 -5.79
CA LYS A 57 -1.80 -10.76 -6.48
C LYS A 57 -3.00 -10.60 -5.56
N ALA A 58 -3.57 -9.41 -5.52
CA ALA A 58 -4.77 -9.05 -4.75
C ALA A 58 -4.77 -9.65 -3.33
N CYS A 59 -3.62 -9.63 -2.67
CA CYS A 59 -3.40 -10.28 -1.38
C CYS A 59 -3.45 -9.30 -0.21
N VAL A 60 -3.14 -8.02 -0.45
CA VAL A 60 -3.11 -6.99 0.60
C VAL A 60 -4.54 -6.65 1.02
N SER A 61 -4.79 -6.64 2.33
CA SER A 61 -6.05 -6.23 2.94
C SER A 61 -6.00 -4.77 3.40
N LEU A 62 -4.86 -4.36 3.97
CA LEU A 62 -4.66 -3.02 4.53
C LEU A 62 -3.24 -2.53 4.25
N ILE A 63 -3.12 -1.27 3.87
CA ILE A 63 -1.85 -0.55 3.76
C ILE A 63 -1.82 0.50 4.87
N VAL A 64 -0.80 0.46 5.70
CA VAL A 64 -0.56 1.43 6.76
C VAL A 64 0.76 2.14 6.46
N THR A 65 0.70 3.47 6.39
CA THR A 65 1.88 4.30 6.16
C THR A 65 2.04 5.36 7.24
N ASP A 66 3.13 6.11 7.14
CA ASP A 66 3.39 7.32 7.90
C ASP A 66 2.39 8.47 7.63
N LEU A 67 1.53 8.34 6.61
CA LEU A 67 0.58 9.37 6.17
C LEU A 67 -0.88 8.89 6.19
N ALA A 68 -1.14 7.60 6.05
CA ALA A 68 -2.49 7.10 5.78
C ALA A 68 -2.70 5.64 6.17
N VAL A 69 -3.95 5.30 6.44
CA VAL A 69 -4.47 3.94 6.46
C VAL A 69 -5.40 3.76 5.27
N ILE A 70 -5.10 2.78 4.42
CA ILE A 70 -5.79 2.54 3.15
C ILE A 70 -6.24 1.08 3.10
N GLN A 71 -7.55 0.88 3.03
CA GLN A 71 -8.14 -0.45 2.86
C GLN A 71 -8.11 -0.85 1.38
N CYS A 72 -7.68 -2.08 1.13
CA CYS A 72 -7.75 -2.70 -0.20
C CYS A 72 -9.07 -3.48 -0.30
N THR A 73 -9.90 -3.11 -1.27
CA THR A 73 -11.21 -3.73 -1.53
C THR A 73 -11.27 -4.27 -2.96
N ALA A 74 -12.33 -5.02 -3.29
CA ALA A 74 -12.53 -5.49 -4.66
C ALA A 74 -12.77 -4.33 -5.65
N GLU A 75 -13.32 -3.21 -5.15
CA GLU A 75 -13.66 -2.01 -5.89
C GLU A 75 -12.48 -1.03 -6.05
N GLY A 76 -11.42 -1.20 -5.24
CA GLY A 76 -10.22 -0.37 -5.28
C GLY A 76 -9.69 -0.01 -3.89
N LEU A 77 -8.95 1.10 -3.82
CA LEU A 77 -8.34 1.58 -2.58
C LEU A 77 -9.25 2.60 -1.90
N VAL A 78 -9.50 2.40 -0.61
CA VAL A 78 -10.31 3.26 0.23
C VAL A 78 -9.43 3.88 1.30
N LEU A 79 -9.29 5.20 1.30
CA LEU A 79 -8.62 5.96 2.35
C LEU A 79 -9.54 6.02 3.57
N THR A 80 -9.13 5.37 4.66
CA THR A 80 -9.93 5.26 5.89
C THR A 80 -9.41 6.17 6.99
N GLU A 81 -8.09 6.35 7.09
CA GLU A 81 -7.48 7.25 8.07
C GLU A 81 -6.31 8.04 7.47
N ILE A 82 -6.07 9.24 7.99
CA ILE A 82 -4.96 10.12 7.59
C ILE A 82 -4.15 10.58 8.81
N ALA A 83 -2.88 10.90 8.59
CA ALA A 83 -2.03 11.43 9.65
C ALA A 83 -2.53 12.81 10.10
N PRO A 84 -2.41 13.16 11.39
CA PRO A 84 -2.76 14.49 11.87
C PRO A 84 -2.05 15.60 11.10
N GLY A 85 -2.81 16.60 10.67
CA GLY A 85 -2.29 17.74 9.89
C GLY A 85 -2.11 17.48 8.39
N TRP A 86 -2.50 16.31 7.89
CA TRP A 86 -2.59 16.02 6.46
C TRP A 86 -4.03 16.05 5.98
N THR A 87 -4.22 16.36 4.70
CA THR A 87 -5.51 16.30 4.03
C THR A 87 -5.59 15.10 3.08
N ALA A 88 -6.80 14.65 2.77
CA ALA A 88 -7.01 13.60 1.76
C ALA A 88 -6.45 13.97 0.38
N GLY A 89 -6.45 15.27 0.04
CA GLY A 89 -5.88 15.76 -1.21
C GLY A 89 -4.36 15.58 -1.28
N GLU A 90 -3.64 15.99 -0.23
CA GLU A 90 -2.18 15.81 -0.15
C GLU A 90 -1.77 14.33 -0.15
N VAL A 91 -2.53 13.48 0.54
CA VAL A 91 -2.31 12.02 0.48
C VAL A 91 -2.53 11.48 -0.93
N GLN A 92 -3.56 11.95 -1.63
CA GLN A 92 -3.80 11.57 -3.02
C GLN A 92 -2.70 12.08 -3.96
N GLU A 93 -2.12 13.26 -3.74
CA GLU A 93 -0.99 13.77 -4.54
C GLU A 93 0.27 12.89 -4.40
N LEU A 94 0.44 12.26 -3.24
CA LEU A 94 1.53 11.31 -2.96
C LEU A 94 1.17 9.84 -3.24
N THR A 95 -0.04 9.59 -3.75
CA THR A 95 -0.53 8.26 -4.16
C THR A 95 -0.81 8.25 -5.66
N ALA A 96 -0.12 7.41 -6.43
CA ALA A 96 -0.35 7.33 -7.87
C ALA A 96 -1.62 6.55 -8.24
N ALA A 97 -2.09 5.68 -7.34
CA ALA A 97 -3.40 5.04 -7.48
C ALA A 97 -4.53 5.99 -7.06
N ARG A 98 -5.69 5.88 -7.70
CA ARG A 98 -6.90 6.58 -7.25
C ARG A 98 -7.36 6.04 -5.90
N LEU A 99 -7.55 6.96 -4.94
CA LEU A 99 -8.18 6.71 -3.67
C LEU A 99 -9.64 7.13 -3.71
N THR A 100 -10.49 6.31 -3.10
CA THR A 100 -11.84 6.72 -2.68
C THR A 100 -11.80 7.04 -1.19
N LEU A 101 -12.68 7.92 -0.72
CA LEU A 101 -12.70 8.31 0.69
C LEU A 101 -13.75 7.51 1.44
N ALA A 102 -13.39 6.98 2.60
CA ALA A 102 -14.36 6.41 3.52
C ALA A 102 -15.36 7.51 3.97
N PRO A 103 -16.66 7.20 4.14
CA PRO A 103 -17.64 8.16 4.64
C PRO A 103 -17.29 8.71 6.03
N ASP A 104 -16.56 7.93 6.83
CA ASP A 104 -16.11 8.22 8.18
C ASP A 104 -14.59 8.47 8.25
N LEU A 105 -13.99 8.96 7.15
CA LEU A 105 -12.58 9.35 7.09
C LEU A 105 -12.22 10.23 8.29
N LYS A 106 -11.17 9.82 9.01
CA LYS A 106 -10.73 10.44 10.26
C LYS A 106 -9.21 10.52 10.32
N GLU A 107 -8.69 11.30 11.24
CA GLU A 107 -7.27 11.22 11.60
C GLU A 107 -7.03 9.95 12.44
N TYR A 108 -5.93 9.23 12.19
CA TYR A 108 -5.57 8.10 13.05
C TYR A 108 -4.90 8.59 14.34
N GLN A 109 -5.12 7.84 15.43
CA GLN A 109 -4.58 8.16 16.76
C GLN A 109 -3.19 7.52 16.92
N LEU A 110 -2.21 8.35 17.32
CA LEU A 110 -0.84 7.93 17.67
C LEU A 110 -0.75 7.36 19.09
#